data_AF-A0A5E6NAL1-F1
#
_entry.id   AF-A0A5E6NAL1-F1
#
_cell.length_a   1.000
_cell.length_b   1.000
_cell.length_c   1.000
_cell.angle_alpha   90.00
_cell.angle_beta   90.00
_cell.angle_gamma   90.00
#
_symmetry.space_group_name_H-M   'P 1'
#
loop_
_entity.id
_entity.type
_entity.pdbx_description
1 polymer ?
#
loop_
_entity_poly.entity_id
_entity_poly.type
_entity_poly.pdbx_seq_one_letter_code
_entity_poly.pdbx_strand_id
1 'polypeptide(L)'
;MLILKDNAGTQSLSDYLKEHADDPQAVSALIDSLKTELQAASVILSPLTLDLDGDGMVETTSKENSGVYFDHDNNSFAEQSGWVGKDDGLLVFDKNNNGKIDDGSELFGNNTILSNGNKAANGFEALKDLDSNNDGKIDNQDTNFNNLKIWQDKNSDGKLDEGELLSLAQAGVKSLNTNYNNSNEVDANNNAHKQQGSFTTTAGATNKMNDVWFDVDLAKTIETDLVEVNDVIANLPNLAGFGNVHSLHQAMALDTSGELQDLVEQVISASGAEQNDALTQMIYHWTGVEDIDPNSRTADRMYGNVIGDARKLKALEELMGQEWLGTWCGEIVIETHMVKQH
;
A
#
# COMPACT_ATOMS: atom_id res chain seq x y z
N MET A 1 19.47 19.41 1.93
CA MET A 1 19.92 18.42 2.93
C MET A 1 18.74 18.10 3.80
N LEU A 2 18.20 16.88 3.69
CA LEU A 2 17.35 16.32 4.73
C LEU A 2 18.27 16.13 5.95
N ILE A 3 17.99 16.85 7.03
CA ILE A 3 18.77 16.79 8.26
C ILE A 3 18.04 15.81 9.16
N LEU A 4 18.65 14.65 9.39
CA LEU A 4 18.08 13.64 10.26
C LEU A 4 18.44 13.99 11.70
N LYS A 5 17.43 14.02 12.57
CA LYS A 5 17.62 14.16 14.02
C LYS A 5 17.46 12.79 14.64
N ASP A 6 18.56 12.15 14.97
CA ASP A 6 18.51 10.99 15.86
C ASP A 6 18.73 11.43 17.32
N ASN A 7 18.65 10.48 18.26
CA ASN A 7 18.91 10.74 19.68
C ASN A 7 20.40 11.09 19.98
N ALA A 8 21.29 11.08 18.98
CA ALA A 8 22.73 11.32 19.10
C ALA A 8 23.18 12.66 18.45
N GLY A 9 22.36 13.31 17.64
CA GLY A 9 22.67 14.61 17.03
C GLY A 9 21.94 14.88 15.72
N THR A 10 22.44 15.86 14.97
CA THR A 10 21.98 16.15 13.59
C THR A 10 23.02 15.61 12.62
N GLN A 11 22.69 14.54 11.91
CA GLN A 11 23.54 13.96 10.85
C GLN A 11 22.94 14.28 9.48
N SER A 12 23.80 14.53 8.49
CA SER A 12 23.34 14.68 7.12
C SER A 12 22.90 13.30 6.59
N LEU A 13 21.83 13.24 5.79
CA LEU A 13 21.41 12.00 5.14
C LEU A 13 22.58 11.34 4.38
N SER A 14 23.47 12.13 3.76
CA SER A 14 24.69 11.62 3.11
C SER A 14 25.66 10.90 4.04
N ASP A 15 25.87 11.39 5.25
CA ASP A 15 26.78 10.75 6.21
C ASP A 15 26.12 9.52 6.82
N TYR A 16 24.80 9.59 7.06
CA TYR A 16 24.01 8.46 7.55
C TYR A 16 24.02 7.29 6.56
N LEU A 17 23.75 7.55 5.27
CA LEU A 17 23.78 6.53 4.22
C LEU A 17 25.18 5.94 4.03
N LYS A 18 26.26 6.75 4.15
CA LYS A 18 27.63 6.22 4.09
C LYS A 18 27.95 5.26 5.23
N GLU A 19 27.43 5.52 6.43
CA GLU A 19 27.72 4.73 7.63
C GLU A 19 26.80 3.50 7.78
N HIS A 20 25.60 3.56 7.21
CA HIS A 20 24.52 2.61 7.53
C HIS A 20 23.76 2.04 6.32
N ALA A 21 24.19 2.29 5.08
CA ALA A 21 23.53 1.75 3.87
C ALA A 21 23.37 0.21 3.89
N ASP A 22 24.33 -0.49 4.51
CA ASP A 22 24.33 -1.95 4.61
C ASP A 22 23.62 -2.48 5.88
N ASP A 23 23.01 -1.61 6.69
CA ASP A 23 22.28 -1.98 7.92
C ASP A 23 20.76 -1.78 7.76
N PRO A 24 20.00 -2.86 7.50
CA PRO A 24 18.54 -2.80 7.37
C PRO A 24 17.82 -2.24 8.61
N GLN A 25 18.40 -2.39 9.82
CA GLN A 25 17.78 -1.86 11.04
C GLN A 25 17.95 -0.34 11.12
N ALA A 26 19.09 0.19 10.68
CA ALA A 26 19.31 1.62 10.60
C ALA A 26 18.38 2.27 9.57
N VAL A 27 18.22 1.65 8.39
CA VAL A 27 17.25 2.12 7.38
C VAL A 27 15.82 2.08 7.93
N SER A 28 15.43 1.03 8.66
CA SER A 28 14.13 0.96 9.34
C SER A 28 13.95 2.09 10.37
N ALA A 29 14.98 2.40 11.17
CA ALA A 29 14.93 3.48 12.16
C ALA A 29 14.84 4.87 11.51
N LEU A 30 15.49 5.06 10.36
CA LEU A 30 15.35 6.24 9.53
C LEU A 30 13.90 6.39 9.02
N ILE A 31 13.32 5.33 8.48
CA ILE A 31 11.92 5.32 8.03
C ILE A 31 10.98 5.66 9.19
N ASP A 32 11.16 5.06 10.36
CA ASP A 32 10.34 5.34 11.54
C ASP A 32 10.46 6.80 12.02
N SER A 33 11.67 7.38 11.94
CA SER A 33 11.90 8.80 12.22
C SER A 33 11.19 9.69 11.21
N LEU A 34 11.30 9.39 9.92
CA LEU A 34 10.63 10.16 8.85
C LEU A 34 9.11 10.06 8.97
N LYS A 35 8.57 8.87 9.26
CA LYS A 35 7.15 8.67 9.56
C LYS A 35 6.68 9.56 10.70
N THR A 36 7.43 9.56 11.79
CA THR A 36 7.12 10.35 13.00
C THR A 36 7.14 11.85 12.70
N GLU A 37 8.17 12.33 11.99
CA GLU A 37 8.30 13.74 11.63
C GLU A 37 7.23 14.20 10.63
N LEU A 38 6.89 13.35 9.66
CA LEU A 38 5.92 13.65 8.61
C LEU A 38 4.47 13.39 9.05
N GLN A 39 4.26 12.84 10.25
CA GLN A 39 2.96 12.32 10.69
C GLN A 39 2.33 11.42 9.64
N ALA A 40 3.17 10.65 8.93
CA ALA A 40 2.73 9.75 7.88
C ALA A 40 1.77 8.74 8.49
N ALA A 41 0.55 8.71 7.97
CA ALA A 41 -0.54 8.00 8.60
C ALA A 41 -0.84 6.76 7.78
N SER A 42 -1.03 5.62 8.44
CA SER A 42 -1.52 4.42 7.78
C SER A 42 -2.68 4.75 6.86
N VAL A 43 -2.61 4.26 5.62
CA VAL A 43 -3.78 4.20 4.76
C VAL A 43 -4.51 2.92 5.12
N ILE A 44 -5.83 2.99 5.04
CA ILE A 44 -6.67 1.84 5.34
C ILE A 44 -7.17 1.33 3.98
N LEU A 45 -6.92 0.06 3.67
CA LEU A 45 -7.26 -0.57 2.38
C LEU A 45 -8.25 -1.68 2.64
N SER A 46 -9.30 -1.75 1.83
CA SER A 46 -10.36 -2.72 2.07
C SER A 46 -10.24 -3.97 1.24
N PRO A 47 -10.59 -5.10 1.87
CA PRO A 47 -11.43 -6.06 1.16
C PRO A 47 -12.69 -6.51 1.93
N LEU A 48 -13.62 -7.11 1.19
CA LEU A 48 -14.71 -7.90 1.76
C LEU A 48 -14.19 -9.19 2.35
N THR A 49 -14.60 -9.44 3.59
CA THR A 49 -14.25 -10.58 4.42
C THR A 49 -15.53 -11.27 4.90
N LEU A 50 -15.46 -12.58 5.09
CA LEU A 50 -16.59 -13.41 5.48
C LEU A 50 -16.27 -14.17 6.76
N ASP A 51 -17.23 -14.13 7.69
CA ASP A 51 -17.31 -14.96 8.89
C ASP A 51 -17.66 -16.40 8.48
N LEU A 52 -16.64 -17.26 8.34
CA LEU A 52 -16.83 -18.61 7.78
C LEU A 52 -17.18 -19.65 8.83
N ASP A 53 -16.78 -19.45 10.09
CA ASP A 53 -17.05 -20.40 11.17
C ASP A 53 -18.36 -20.10 11.92
N GLY A 54 -18.94 -18.91 11.70
CA GLY A 54 -20.26 -18.50 12.18
C GLY A 54 -20.27 -18.09 13.65
N ASP A 55 -19.14 -17.63 14.18
CA ASP A 55 -19.04 -17.19 15.57
C ASP A 55 -19.66 -15.79 15.81
N GLY A 56 -19.95 -15.07 14.73
CA GLY A 56 -20.63 -13.78 14.72
C GLY A 56 -19.70 -12.58 14.62
N MET A 57 -18.42 -12.75 14.29
CA MET A 57 -17.51 -11.67 13.93
C MET A 57 -16.62 -12.06 12.75
N VAL A 58 -15.87 -11.07 12.24
CA VAL A 58 -14.75 -11.36 11.35
C VAL A 58 -13.49 -11.08 12.16
N GLU A 59 -12.64 -12.08 12.34
CA GLU A 59 -11.37 -11.99 13.01
C GLU A 59 -10.33 -11.32 12.12
N THR A 60 -9.39 -10.63 12.77
CA THR A 60 -8.24 -10.06 12.10
C THR A 60 -6.96 -10.27 12.91
N THR A 61 -5.84 -9.96 12.29
CA THR A 61 -4.53 -9.83 12.92
C THR A 61 -3.99 -8.42 12.67
N SER A 62 -3.20 -7.88 13.62
CA SER A 62 -2.57 -6.57 13.46
C SER A 62 -1.38 -6.67 12.51
N LYS A 63 -1.03 -5.58 11.82
CA LYS A 63 0.10 -5.55 10.87
C LYS A 63 1.44 -5.91 11.51
N GLU A 64 1.61 -5.64 12.80
CA GLU A 64 2.82 -5.97 13.55
C GLU A 64 2.95 -7.47 13.84
N ASN A 65 1.83 -8.20 13.89
CA ASN A 65 1.78 -9.60 14.28
C ASN A 65 1.40 -10.55 13.13
N SER A 66 0.83 -10.05 12.04
CA SER A 66 0.43 -10.87 10.88
C SER A 66 1.66 -11.47 10.18
N GLY A 67 2.73 -10.68 10.04
CA GLY A 67 3.86 -11.03 9.18
C GLY A 67 3.55 -10.93 7.68
N VAL A 68 2.35 -10.46 7.32
CA VAL A 68 1.83 -10.39 5.96
C VAL A 68 2.31 -9.12 5.26
N TYR A 69 2.76 -9.29 4.02
CA TYR A 69 2.94 -8.23 3.04
C TYR A 69 2.12 -8.59 1.81
N PHE A 70 1.23 -7.70 1.38
CA PHE A 70 0.35 -7.91 0.24
C PHE A 70 0.27 -6.64 -0.59
N ASP A 71 0.31 -6.74 -1.91
CA ASP A 71 0.21 -5.59 -2.82
C ASP A 71 -1.27 -5.21 -2.99
N HIS A 72 -1.72 -4.24 -2.20
CA HIS A 72 -3.14 -3.89 -2.16
C HIS A 72 -3.59 -3.02 -3.34
N ASP A 73 -2.69 -2.29 -4.00
CA ASP A 73 -3.04 -1.32 -5.03
C ASP A 73 -2.52 -1.65 -6.45
N ASN A 74 -1.86 -2.80 -6.59
CA ASN A 74 -1.29 -3.36 -7.81
C ASN A 74 -0.18 -2.46 -8.39
N ASN A 75 0.78 -2.10 -7.54
CA ASN A 75 1.94 -1.28 -7.91
C ASN A 75 3.28 -2.04 -7.85
N SER A 76 3.26 -3.35 -7.58
CA SER A 76 4.41 -4.25 -7.38
C SER A 76 5.21 -4.04 -6.07
N PHE A 77 4.65 -3.31 -5.12
CA PHE A 77 5.18 -3.13 -3.77
C PHE A 77 4.18 -3.67 -2.75
N ALA A 78 4.45 -4.86 -2.22
CA ALA A 78 3.59 -5.49 -1.22
C ALA A 78 3.76 -4.80 0.14
N GLU A 79 2.70 -4.25 0.71
CA GLU A 79 2.77 -3.44 1.93
C GLU A 79 2.50 -4.26 3.20
N GLN A 80 3.17 -3.92 4.30
CA GLN A 80 2.91 -4.57 5.59
C GLN A 80 1.46 -4.31 6.03
N SER A 81 0.70 -5.37 6.25
CA SER A 81 -0.75 -5.26 6.39
C SER A 81 -1.28 -6.01 7.62
N GLY A 82 -2.29 -5.43 8.28
CA GLY A 82 -3.24 -6.23 9.04
C GLY A 82 -3.91 -7.25 8.12
N TRP A 83 -4.43 -8.35 8.67
CA TRP A 83 -4.91 -9.44 7.82
C TRP A 83 -6.14 -10.12 8.38
N VAL A 84 -6.89 -10.83 7.54
CA VAL A 84 -8.03 -11.65 7.95
C VAL A 84 -7.56 -12.81 8.84
N GLY A 85 -8.38 -13.21 9.81
CA GLY A 85 -8.15 -14.42 10.59
C GLY A 85 -8.18 -15.68 9.71
N LYS A 86 -7.46 -16.72 10.13
CA LYS A 86 -7.34 -17.99 9.38
C LYS A 86 -8.64 -18.82 9.32
N ASP A 87 -9.56 -18.54 10.23
CA ASP A 87 -10.89 -19.14 10.34
C ASP A 87 -11.81 -18.58 9.26
N ASP A 88 -11.58 -17.32 8.89
CA ASP A 88 -12.37 -16.51 7.97
C ASP A 88 -11.79 -16.50 6.57
N GLY A 89 -12.39 -15.71 5.67
CA GLY A 89 -11.87 -15.61 4.31
C GLY A 89 -12.16 -14.31 3.60
N LEU A 90 -11.33 -14.04 2.61
CA LEU A 90 -11.44 -12.92 1.68
C LEU A 90 -12.32 -13.32 0.51
N LEU A 91 -13.24 -12.44 0.10
CA LEU A 91 -13.93 -12.60 -1.18
C LEU A 91 -13.00 -12.15 -2.31
N VAL A 92 -12.82 -13.02 -3.31
CA VAL A 92 -11.86 -12.78 -4.39
C VAL A 92 -12.43 -13.15 -5.76
N PHE A 93 -11.87 -12.52 -6.79
CA PHE A 93 -12.11 -12.83 -8.20
C PHE A 93 -10.79 -12.66 -8.96
N ASP A 94 -10.20 -13.80 -9.35
CA ASP A 94 -9.07 -13.87 -10.30
C ASP A 94 -9.50 -13.26 -11.65
N LYS A 95 -9.18 -11.98 -11.84
CA LYS A 95 -9.63 -11.18 -13.00
C LYS A 95 -8.69 -11.36 -14.17
N ASN A 96 -7.42 -11.56 -13.89
CA ASN A 96 -6.40 -11.72 -14.93
C ASN A 96 -6.29 -13.19 -15.42
N ASN A 97 -6.99 -14.13 -14.75
CA ASN A 97 -7.02 -15.57 -15.00
C ASN A 97 -5.64 -16.23 -14.90
N ASN A 98 -4.78 -15.75 -13.99
CA ASN A 98 -3.45 -16.30 -13.76
C ASN A 98 -3.48 -17.51 -12.79
N GLY A 99 -4.64 -17.81 -12.19
CA GLY A 99 -4.82 -18.91 -11.24
C GLY A 99 -4.28 -18.61 -9.84
N LYS A 100 -3.98 -17.35 -9.55
CA LYS A 100 -3.49 -16.83 -8.27
C LYS A 100 -4.45 -15.75 -7.77
N ILE A 101 -4.17 -15.27 -6.56
CA ILE A 101 -4.68 -14.02 -6.02
C ILE A 101 -3.44 -13.30 -5.50
N ASP A 102 -2.89 -12.40 -6.29
CA ASP A 102 -1.56 -11.80 -6.03
C ASP A 102 -1.57 -10.29 -5.82
N ASP A 103 -2.71 -9.61 -6.06
CA ASP A 103 -2.86 -8.19 -5.78
C ASP A 103 -4.31 -7.77 -5.45
N GLY A 104 -4.46 -6.55 -4.92
CA GLY A 104 -5.74 -6.02 -4.48
C GLY A 104 -6.75 -5.69 -5.58
N SER A 105 -6.38 -5.76 -6.87
CA SER A 105 -7.33 -5.66 -7.98
C SER A 105 -8.26 -6.88 -8.08
N GLU A 106 -7.84 -8.00 -7.48
CA GLU A 106 -8.54 -9.29 -7.41
C GLU A 106 -9.32 -9.48 -6.10
N LEU A 107 -9.07 -8.63 -5.12
CA LEU A 107 -9.89 -8.50 -3.91
C LEU A 107 -11.10 -7.60 -4.17
N PHE A 108 -12.17 -7.79 -3.39
CA PHE A 108 -13.35 -6.90 -3.43
C PHE A 108 -13.20 -5.77 -2.43
N GLY A 109 -12.77 -4.60 -2.89
CA GLY A 109 -12.47 -3.47 -2.02
C GLY A 109 -12.42 -2.13 -2.75
N ASN A 110 -11.86 -1.12 -2.09
CA ASN A 110 -11.72 0.23 -2.67
C ASN A 110 -10.73 0.30 -3.85
N ASN A 111 -9.88 -0.72 -4.04
CA ASN A 111 -9.02 -0.84 -5.23
C ASN A 111 -9.66 -1.63 -6.39
N THR A 112 -10.86 -2.19 -6.20
CA THR A 112 -11.59 -2.80 -7.31
C THR A 112 -11.99 -1.77 -8.36
N ILE A 113 -11.62 -1.99 -9.61
CA ILE A 113 -12.15 -1.25 -10.77
C ILE A 113 -13.54 -1.79 -11.14
N LEU A 114 -14.53 -0.90 -11.12
CA LEU A 114 -15.91 -1.17 -11.50
C LEU A 114 -16.08 -1.21 -13.02
N SER A 115 -17.22 -1.71 -13.49
CA SER A 115 -17.62 -1.74 -14.91
C SER A 115 -17.59 -0.37 -15.61
N ASN A 116 -17.69 0.71 -14.85
CA ASN A 116 -17.62 2.09 -15.34
C ASN A 116 -16.18 2.65 -15.43
N GLY A 117 -15.16 1.88 -15.04
CA GLY A 117 -13.75 2.25 -15.06
C GLY A 117 -13.25 3.01 -13.83
N ASN A 118 -14.10 3.34 -12.86
CA ASN A 118 -13.70 3.99 -11.62
C ASN A 118 -13.39 2.96 -10.53
N LYS A 119 -12.56 3.35 -9.55
CA LYS A 119 -12.39 2.60 -8.30
C LYS A 119 -13.69 2.57 -7.49
N ALA A 120 -13.99 1.45 -6.86
CA ALA A 120 -15.12 1.30 -5.96
C ALA A 120 -14.96 2.17 -4.70
N ALA A 121 -16.06 2.65 -4.14
CA ALA A 121 -16.00 3.37 -2.87
C ALA A 121 -15.69 2.44 -1.67
N ASN A 122 -16.07 1.17 -1.80
CA ASN A 122 -15.84 0.08 -0.87
C ASN A 122 -16.15 -1.26 -1.61
N GLY A 123 -15.83 -2.38 -0.98
CA GLY A 123 -16.02 -3.73 -1.46
C GLY A 123 -17.47 -4.17 -1.63
N PHE A 124 -18.44 -3.61 -0.90
CA PHE A 124 -19.87 -3.88 -1.20
C PHE A 124 -20.32 -3.20 -2.49
N GLU A 125 -19.84 -1.99 -2.79
CA GLU A 125 -20.09 -1.34 -4.08
C GLU A 125 -19.40 -2.10 -5.21
N ALA A 126 -18.20 -2.67 -4.97
CA ALA A 126 -17.55 -3.59 -5.89
C ALA A 126 -18.38 -4.87 -6.13
N LEU A 127 -18.95 -5.45 -5.06
CA LEU A 127 -19.80 -6.63 -5.15
C LEU A 127 -21.09 -6.34 -5.94
N LYS A 128 -21.71 -5.19 -5.68
CA LYS A 128 -22.95 -4.76 -6.33
C LYS A 128 -22.81 -4.56 -7.83
N ASP A 129 -21.63 -4.19 -8.32
CA ASP A 129 -21.36 -4.10 -9.76
C ASP A 129 -21.48 -5.46 -10.48
N LEU A 130 -21.44 -6.58 -9.73
CA LEU A 130 -21.64 -7.93 -10.26
C LEU A 130 -23.10 -8.42 -10.19
N ASP A 131 -24.01 -7.66 -9.57
CA ASP A 131 -25.44 -7.99 -9.44
C ASP A 131 -26.14 -7.76 -10.79
N SER A 132 -26.13 -8.79 -11.61
CA SER A 132 -26.53 -8.71 -13.02
C SER A 132 -28.04 -8.61 -13.20
N ASN A 133 -28.81 -9.04 -12.19
CA ASN A 133 -30.26 -9.00 -12.19
C ASN A 133 -30.84 -7.88 -11.29
N ASN A 134 -29.98 -7.19 -10.53
CA ASN A 134 -30.29 -6.09 -9.61
C ASN A 134 -31.28 -6.47 -8.50
N ASP A 135 -31.20 -7.69 -7.98
CA ASP A 135 -32.09 -8.17 -6.91
C ASP A 135 -31.52 -8.00 -5.49
N GLY A 136 -30.33 -7.42 -5.36
CA GLY A 136 -29.70 -7.05 -4.10
C GLY A 136 -28.88 -8.17 -3.47
N LYS A 137 -28.54 -9.22 -4.22
CA LYS A 137 -27.65 -10.30 -3.79
C LYS A 137 -26.89 -10.84 -5.00
N ILE A 138 -25.74 -11.45 -4.71
CA ILE A 138 -24.98 -12.23 -5.69
C ILE A 138 -25.26 -13.70 -5.42
N ASP A 139 -25.91 -14.36 -6.37
CA ASP A 139 -26.25 -15.79 -6.29
C ASP A 139 -26.15 -16.51 -7.65
N ASN A 140 -26.61 -17.76 -7.73
CA ASN A 140 -26.51 -18.56 -8.96
C ASN A 140 -27.31 -18.04 -10.17
N GLN A 141 -28.10 -16.98 -10.00
CA GLN A 141 -28.75 -16.25 -11.09
C GLN A 141 -27.83 -15.19 -11.71
N ASP A 142 -26.66 -14.92 -11.11
CA ASP A 142 -25.71 -13.94 -11.60
C ASP A 142 -24.62 -14.51 -12.50
N THR A 143 -24.28 -13.74 -13.53
CA THR A 143 -23.35 -14.16 -14.59
C THR A 143 -21.98 -14.56 -14.05
N ASN A 144 -21.47 -13.81 -13.06
CA ASN A 144 -20.12 -14.00 -12.53
C ASN A 144 -20.06 -14.81 -11.22
N PHE A 145 -21.19 -15.30 -10.71
CA PHE A 145 -21.24 -15.99 -9.41
C PHE A 145 -20.27 -17.17 -9.29
N ASN A 146 -20.13 -17.96 -10.36
CA ASN A 146 -19.26 -19.14 -10.36
C ASN A 146 -17.75 -18.80 -10.42
N ASN A 147 -17.41 -17.56 -10.78
CA ASN A 147 -16.03 -17.08 -10.83
C ASN A 147 -15.55 -16.60 -9.45
N LEU A 148 -16.48 -16.23 -8.57
CA LEU A 148 -16.16 -15.83 -7.21
C LEU A 148 -15.61 -17.00 -6.40
N LYS A 149 -14.58 -16.71 -5.60
CA LYS A 149 -13.94 -17.65 -4.68
C LYS A 149 -13.82 -17.02 -3.29
N ILE A 150 -13.55 -17.86 -2.31
CA ILE A 150 -13.11 -17.46 -0.98
C ILE A 150 -11.65 -17.87 -0.85
N TRP A 151 -10.78 -16.93 -0.51
CA TRP A 151 -9.43 -17.23 -0.07
C TRP A 151 -9.43 -17.30 1.45
N GLN A 152 -9.28 -18.52 1.98
CA GLN A 152 -9.05 -18.76 3.40
C GLN A 152 -7.56 -19.04 3.59
N ASP A 153 -6.83 -18.00 3.97
CA ASP A 153 -5.40 -18.05 4.27
C ASP A 153 -5.18 -18.75 5.62
N LYS A 154 -4.88 -20.06 5.57
CA LYS A 154 -4.87 -20.93 6.76
C LYS A 154 -3.59 -20.79 7.56
N ASN A 155 -2.50 -20.40 6.91
CA ASN A 155 -1.21 -20.20 7.54
C ASN A 155 -0.95 -18.70 7.88
N SER A 156 -1.81 -17.80 7.39
CA SER A 156 -1.78 -16.36 7.59
C SER A 156 -0.50 -15.72 7.08
N ASP A 157 -0.02 -16.14 5.91
CA ASP A 157 1.21 -15.62 5.30
C ASP A 157 0.98 -14.67 4.11
N GLY A 158 -0.29 -14.44 3.74
CA GLY A 158 -0.68 -13.53 2.67
C GLY A 158 -0.34 -14.04 1.28
N LYS A 159 -0.09 -15.35 1.12
CA LYS A 159 0.16 -15.97 -0.18
C LYS A 159 -0.84 -17.09 -0.41
N LEU A 160 -1.33 -17.18 -1.63
CA LEU A 160 -2.28 -18.24 -1.96
C LEU A 160 -1.57 -19.59 -2.06
N ASP A 161 -1.80 -20.47 -1.08
CA ASP A 161 -1.29 -21.84 -1.06
C ASP A 161 -2.31 -22.88 -1.58
N GLU A 162 -1.81 -24.08 -1.86
CA GLU A 162 -2.65 -25.21 -2.26
C GLU A 162 -3.69 -25.54 -1.18
N GLY A 163 -4.98 -25.48 -1.54
CA GLY A 163 -6.09 -25.79 -0.65
C GLY A 163 -6.65 -24.61 0.15
N GLU A 164 -6.19 -23.39 -0.14
CA GLU A 164 -6.70 -22.14 0.45
C GLU A 164 -7.74 -21.42 -0.42
N LEU A 165 -7.73 -21.67 -1.73
CA LEU A 165 -8.75 -21.16 -2.65
C LEU A 165 -9.97 -22.09 -2.69
N LEU A 166 -11.10 -21.61 -2.19
CA LEU A 166 -12.36 -22.34 -2.14
C LEU A 166 -13.37 -21.75 -3.12
N SER A 167 -14.15 -22.60 -3.80
CA SER A 167 -15.41 -22.13 -4.39
C SER A 167 -16.37 -21.67 -3.29
N LEU A 168 -17.29 -20.76 -3.62
CA LEU A 168 -18.33 -20.32 -2.68
C LEU A 168 -19.06 -21.51 -2.03
N ALA A 169 -19.42 -22.53 -2.81
CA ALA A 169 -20.07 -23.74 -2.30
C ALA A 169 -19.18 -24.56 -1.34
N GLN A 170 -17.87 -24.66 -1.59
CA GLN A 170 -16.92 -25.32 -0.68
C GLN A 170 -16.78 -24.56 0.64
N ALA A 171 -16.81 -23.23 0.60
CA ALA A 171 -16.83 -22.35 1.77
C ALA A 171 -18.22 -22.27 2.45
N GLY A 172 -19.22 -23.02 1.97
CA GLY A 172 -20.55 -23.00 2.56
C GLY A 172 -21.37 -21.74 2.24
N VAL A 173 -20.96 -20.93 1.26
CA VAL A 173 -21.66 -19.71 0.82
C VAL A 173 -22.68 -20.05 -0.26
N LYS A 174 -23.93 -19.62 -0.06
CA LYS A 174 -25.03 -19.76 -1.04
C LYS A 174 -25.31 -18.46 -1.80
N SER A 175 -25.30 -17.33 -1.10
CA SER A 175 -25.53 -16.01 -1.71
C SER A 175 -24.94 -14.91 -0.84
N LEU A 176 -24.44 -13.84 -1.45
CA LEU A 176 -23.84 -12.68 -0.79
C LEU A 176 -24.82 -11.51 -0.86
N ASN A 177 -25.14 -10.82 0.23
CA ASN A 177 -26.01 -9.65 0.19
C ASN A 177 -25.22 -8.41 -0.22
N THR A 178 -25.73 -7.62 -1.17
CA THR A 178 -25.05 -6.38 -1.60
C THR A 178 -25.33 -5.19 -0.69
N ASN A 179 -26.35 -5.28 0.16
CA ASN A 179 -26.69 -4.22 1.11
C ASN A 179 -25.84 -4.31 2.37
N TYR A 180 -25.48 -3.14 2.91
CA TYR A 180 -24.64 -3.01 4.09
C TYR A 180 -25.08 -1.82 4.96
N ASN A 181 -24.60 -1.80 6.19
CA ASN A 181 -24.68 -0.65 7.09
C ASN A 181 -23.28 -0.09 7.32
N ASN A 182 -23.17 1.24 7.39
CA ASN A 182 -21.91 1.88 7.80
C ASN A 182 -21.69 1.70 9.31
N SER A 183 -20.44 1.50 9.69
CA SER A 183 -19.98 1.34 11.05
C SER A 183 -18.70 2.14 11.28
N ASN A 184 -18.46 2.50 12.54
CA ASN A 184 -17.22 3.14 13.00
C ASN A 184 -16.41 2.18 13.89
N GLU A 185 -16.70 0.89 13.81
CA GLU A 185 -16.01 -0.14 14.57
C GLU A 185 -14.55 -0.25 14.11
N VAL A 186 -13.65 -0.22 15.09
CA VAL A 186 -12.24 -0.54 14.95
C VAL A 186 -11.95 -1.62 15.98
N ASP A 187 -11.37 -2.72 15.53
CA ASP A 187 -11.09 -3.87 16.39
C ASP A 187 -9.83 -3.65 17.25
N ALA A 188 -9.47 -4.66 18.04
CA ALA A 188 -8.29 -4.61 18.92
C ALA A 188 -6.96 -4.59 18.14
N ASN A 189 -6.98 -4.89 16.84
CA ASN A 189 -5.83 -4.94 15.95
C ASN A 189 -5.71 -3.68 15.08
N ASN A 190 -6.54 -2.67 15.34
CA ASN A 190 -6.59 -1.40 14.61
C ASN A 190 -7.17 -1.50 13.18
N ASN A 191 -7.81 -2.62 12.83
CA ASN A 191 -8.51 -2.78 11.57
C ASN A 191 -9.95 -2.26 11.70
N ALA A 192 -10.45 -1.54 10.69
CA ALA A 192 -11.74 -0.87 10.74
C ALA A 192 -12.81 -1.61 9.93
N HIS A 193 -13.88 -2.05 10.59
CA HIS A 193 -15.00 -2.74 9.95
C HIS A 193 -16.04 -1.72 9.47
N LYS A 194 -15.74 -0.98 8.40
CA LYS A 194 -16.52 0.22 8.03
C LYS A 194 -17.86 -0.07 7.37
N GLN A 195 -18.01 -1.19 6.66
CA GLN A 195 -19.30 -1.64 6.15
C GLN A 195 -19.60 -3.05 6.64
N GLN A 196 -20.80 -3.26 7.19
CA GLN A 196 -21.23 -4.54 7.74
C GLN A 196 -22.49 -5.00 7.03
N GLY A 197 -22.41 -6.19 6.43
CA GLY A 197 -23.48 -6.85 5.70
C GLY A 197 -23.59 -8.31 6.10
N SER A 198 -23.99 -9.16 5.16
CA SER A 198 -24.24 -10.58 5.46
C SER A 198 -24.15 -11.45 4.22
N PHE A 199 -24.00 -12.75 4.44
CA PHE A 199 -24.22 -13.76 3.43
C PHE A 199 -25.11 -14.88 3.96
N THR A 200 -25.75 -15.61 3.06
CA THR A 200 -26.54 -16.80 3.40
C THR A 200 -25.71 -18.03 3.14
N THR A 201 -25.64 -18.94 4.12
CA THR A 201 -24.91 -20.20 4.00
C THR A 201 -25.72 -21.23 3.21
N THR A 202 -25.06 -22.30 2.74
CA THR A 202 -25.74 -23.44 2.09
C THR A 202 -26.67 -24.19 3.06
N ALA A 203 -26.42 -24.09 4.36
CA ALA A 203 -27.30 -24.58 5.43
C ALA A 203 -28.51 -23.67 5.71
N GLY A 204 -28.56 -22.46 5.11
CA GLY A 204 -29.63 -21.49 5.27
C GLY A 204 -29.47 -20.57 6.48
N ALA A 205 -28.33 -20.59 7.16
CA ALA A 205 -27.99 -19.61 8.18
C ALA A 205 -27.56 -18.28 7.54
N THR A 206 -27.53 -17.21 8.33
CA THR A 206 -27.02 -15.91 7.92
C THR A 206 -25.80 -15.58 8.78
N ASN A 207 -24.66 -15.39 8.13
CA ASN A 207 -23.39 -15.05 8.77
C ASN A 207 -22.95 -13.63 8.35
N LYS A 208 -21.96 -13.09 9.04
CA LYS A 208 -21.44 -11.75 8.74
C LYS A 208 -20.56 -11.73 7.50
N MET A 209 -20.63 -10.60 6.80
CA MET A 209 -19.68 -10.23 5.75
C MET A 209 -19.35 -8.77 5.98
N ASN A 210 -18.07 -8.43 6.11
CA ASN A 210 -17.63 -7.09 6.44
C ASN A 210 -16.67 -6.57 5.37
N ASP A 211 -16.79 -5.30 5.04
CA ASP A 211 -15.72 -4.56 4.42
C ASP A 211 -14.76 -4.13 5.53
N VAL A 212 -13.63 -4.82 5.59
CA VAL A 212 -12.60 -4.59 6.59
C VAL A 212 -11.52 -3.76 5.94
N TRP A 213 -11.31 -2.57 6.49
CA TRP A 213 -10.21 -1.72 6.09
C TRP A 213 -9.03 -2.08 7.00
N PHE A 214 -8.02 -2.75 6.45
CA PHE A 214 -6.82 -3.15 7.19
C PHE A 214 -5.91 -1.95 7.48
N ASP A 215 -5.31 -1.92 8.66
CA ASP A 215 -4.22 -1.01 8.96
C ASP A 215 -2.98 -1.43 8.14
N VAL A 216 -2.56 -0.57 7.21
CA VAL A 216 -1.43 -0.84 6.30
C VAL A 216 -0.33 0.19 6.52
N ASP A 217 0.92 -0.27 6.52
CA ASP A 217 2.10 0.58 6.52
C ASP A 217 2.67 0.70 5.11
N LEU A 218 2.21 1.72 4.38
CA LEU A 218 2.58 1.96 2.98
C LEU A 218 4.06 2.24 2.77
N ALA A 219 4.79 2.66 3.80
CA ALA A 219 6.22 2.92 3.68
C ALA A 219 7.06 1.67 3.99
N LYS A 220 6.45 0.58 4.48
CA LYS A 220 7.16 -0.67 4.73
C LYS A 220 6.70 -1.72 3.74
N THR A 221 7.46 -1.86 2.67
CA THR A 221 7.07 -2.67 1.51
C THR A 221 8.11 -3.73 1.18
N ILE A 222 7.68 -4.75 0.43
CA ILE A 222 8.52 -5.74 -0.23
C ILE A 222 8.26 -5.64 -1.73
N GLU A 223 9.31 -5.40 -2.50
CA GLU A 223 9.27 -5.43 -3.97
C GLU A 223 8.97 -6.85 -4.48
N THR A 224 8.00 -7.01 -5.37
CA THR A 224 7.56 -8.32 -5.87
C THR A 224 8.04 -8.64 -7.29
N ASP A 225 8.30 -7.64 -8.13
CA ASP A 225 8.76 -7.80 -9.53
C ASP A 225 10.25 -7.45 -9.70
N LEU A 226 11.13 -8.30 -9.17
CA LEU A 226 12.58 -8.09 -9.18
C LEU A 226 13.22 -8.46 -10.51
N VAL A 227 14.17 -7.63 -10.97
CA VAL A 227 15.03 -7.90 -12.13
C VAL A 227 16.43 -8.37 -11.72
N GLU A 228 17.13 -8.99 -12.67
CA GLU A 228 18.51 -9.44 -12.47
C GLU A 228 19.45 -8.24 -12.29
N VAL A 229 20.15 -8.21 -11.15
CA VAL A 229 21.20 -7.23 -10.87
C VAL A 229 22.54 -7.78 -11.35
N ASN A 230 23.18 -7.09 -12.29
CA ASN A 230 24.47 -7.51 -12.83
C ASN A 230 25.62 -7.25 -11.84
N ASP A 231 26.79 -7.86 -12.09
CA ASP A 231 27.97 -7.75 -11.22
C ASP A 231 28.47 -6.30 -11.04
N VAL A 232 28.27 -5.41 -12.01
CA VAL A 232 28.71 -4.01 -11.88
C VAL A 232 27.86 -3.30 -10.83
N ILE A 233 26.54 -3.38 -10.97
CA ILE A 233 25.59 -2.79 -10.02
C ILE A 233 25.75 -3.42 -8.64
N ALA A 234 25.92 -4.75 -8.57
CA ALA A 234 26.10 -5.48 -7.32
C ALA A 234 27.35 -5.03 -6.51
N ASN A 235 28.34 -4.42 -7.15
CA ASN A 235 29.53 -3.86 -6.48
C ASN A 235 29.38 -2.39 -6.06
N LEU A 236 28.27 -1.73 -6.39
CA LEU A 236 27.95 -0.37 -5.95
C LEU A 236 27.19 -0.41 -4.62
N PRO A 237 27.18 0.69 -3.84
CA PRO A 237 26.35 0.82 -2.65
C PRO A 237 24.88 0.55 -2.98
N ASN A 238 24.18 -0.15 -2.07
CA ASN A 238 22.74 -0.35 -2.18
C ASN A 238 22.01 0.41 -1.08
N LEU A 239 20.77 0.81 -1.36
CA LEU A 239 19.81 1.26 -0.37
C LEU A 239 18.57 0.40 -0.52
N ALA A 240 18.03 -0.08 0.59
CA ALA A 240 16.78 -0.83 0.57
C ALA A 240 15.66 0.05 -0.01
N GLY A 241 14.79 -0.58 -0.82
CA GLY A 241 13.56 0.03 -1.28
C GLY A 241 12.57 0.15 -0.14
N PHE A 242 11.67 1.13 -0.24
CA PHE A 242 10.60 1.35 0.70
C PHE A 242 9.56 2.29 0.08
N GLY A 243 8.32 2.25 0.59
CA GLY A 243 7.22 2.88 -0.11
C GLY A 243 7.05 2.27 -1.51
N ASN A 244 6.91 3.15 -2.49
CA ASN A 244 6.79 2.82 -3.91
C ASN A 244 8.12 3.00 -4.65
N VAL A 245 9.25 2.95 -3.93
CA VAL A 245 10.58 3.15 -4.49
C VAL A 245 11.37 1.86 -4.39
N HIS A 246 11.85 1.40 -5.54
CA HIS A 246 12.73 0.24 -5.65
C HIS A 246 14.01 0.43 -4.83
N SER A 247 14.65 -0.65 -4.40
CA SER A 247 16.02 -0.58 -3.91
C SER A 247 16.94 0.04 -4.95
N LEU A 248 18.01 0.70 -4.51
CA LEU A 248 18.89 1.43 -5.43
C LEU A 248 19.49 0.51 -6.50
N HIS A 249 19.81 -0.74 -6.14
CA HIS A 249 20.24 -1.77 -7.09
C HIS A 249 19.16 -2.14 -8.12
N GLN A 250 17.91 -2.36 -7.69
CA GLN A 250 16.81 -2.65 -8.60
C GLN A 250 16.50 -1.47 -9.51
N ALA A 251 16.48 -0.25 -8.97
CA ALA A 251 16.30 0.97 -9.75
C ALA A 251 17.40 1.14 -10.81
N MET A 252 18.68 0.91 -10.46
CA MET A 252 19.78 0.93 -11.44
C MET A 252 19.64 -0.17 -12.50
N ALA A 253 19.17 -1.36 -12.12
CA ALA A 253 18.99 -2.46 -13.06
C ALA A 253 17.81 -2.23 -14.03
N LEU A 254 16.78 -1.52 -13.59
CA LEU A 254 15.63 -1.10 -14.40
C LEU A 254 15.95 0.11 -15.29
N ASP A 255 16.87 0.99 -14.87
CA ASP A 255 17.29 2.16 -15.63
C ASP A 255 18.16 1.79 -16.84
N THR A 256 17.50 1.57 -17.97
CA THR A 256 18.17 1.25 -19.25
C THR A 256 19.05 2.37 -19.79
N SER A 257 18.95 3.60 -19.27
CA SER A 257 19.80 4.72 -19.70
C SER A 257 21.20 4.67 -19.07
N GLY A 258 21.32 4.06 -17.88
CA GLY A 258 22.53 4.05 -17.06
C GLY A 258 22.77 5.33 -16.24
N GLU A 259 21.88 6.33 -16.34
CA GLU A 259 22.04 7.62 -15.65
C GLU A 259 22.07 7.48 -14.13
N LEU A 260 21.22 6.61 -13.56
CA LEU A 260 21.22 6.38 -12.12
C LEU A 260 22.55 5.78 -11.64
N GLN A 261 23.12 4.84 -12.42
CA GLN A 261 24.41 4.24 -12.09
C GLN A 261 25.52 5.30 -12.11
N ASP A 262 25.56 6.15 -13.15
CA ASP A 262 26.53 7.24 -13.26
C ASP A 262 26.42 8.23 -12.09
N LEU A 263 25.19 8.57 -11.66
CA LEU A 263 24.94 9.43 -10.51
C LEU A 263 25.45 8.81 -9.20
N VAL A 264 25.24 7.51 -8.99
CA VAL A 264 25.77 6.78 -7.82
C VAL A 264 27.31 6.83 -7.81
N GLU A 265 27.96 6.56 -8.93
CA GLU A 265 29.42 6.64 -9.07
C GLU A 265 29.96 8.06 -8.83
N GLN A 266 29.22 9.09 -9.28
CA GLN A 266 29.56 10.48 -9.03
C GLN A 266 29.45 10.84 -7.54
N VAL A 267 28.39 10.38 -6.85
CA VAL A 267 28.24 10.58 -5.40
C VAL A 267 29.41 9.98 -4.62
N ILE A 268 29.91 8.82 -5.03
CA ILE A 268 31.04 8.13 -4.39
C ILE A 268 32.36 8.88 -4.62
N SER A 269 32.58 9.36 -5.85
CA SER A 269 33.86 9.92 -6.27
C SER A 269 34.02 11.43 -6.01
N ALA A 270 32.93 12.19 -5.98
CA ALA A 270 32.94 13.64 -5.77
C ALA A 270 33.03 14.04 -4.29
N SER A 271 33.24 15.33 -4.04
CA SER A 271 33.22 15.90 -2.68
C SER A 271 32.61 17.30 -2.63
N GLY A 272 32.17 17.71 -1.44
CA GLY A 272 31.65 19.07 -1.22
C GLY A 272 30.38 19.36 -2.01
N ALA A 273 30.33 20.51 -2.69
CA ALA A 273 29.13 20.96 -3.40
C ALA A 273 28.73 20.04 -4.56
N GLU A 274 29.71 19.49 -5.29
CA GLU A 274 29.47 18.61 -6.42
C GLU A 274 28.84 17.28 -5.98
N GLN A 275 29.33 16.70 -4.89
CA GLN A 275 28.73 15.50 -4.28
C GLN A 275 27.29 15.76 -3.82
N ASN A 276 27.01 16.93 -3.24
CA ASN A 276 25.67 17.28 -2.78
C ASN A 276 24.67 17.46 -3.95
N ASP A 277 25.14 18.02 -5.07
CA ASP A 277 24.32 18.16 -6.28
C ASP A 277 24.04 16.79 -6.90
N ALA A 278 25.07 15.97 -7.10
CA ALA A 278 24.95 14.60 -7.59
C ALA A 278 24.00 13.76 -6.71
N LEU A 279 24.10 13.88 -5.39
CA LEU A 279 23.20 13.19 -4.46
C LEU A 279 21.74 13.65 -4.62
N THR A 280 21.52 14.94 -4.87
CA THR A 280 20.16 15.46 -5.07
C THR A 280 19.57 14.92 -6.36
N GLN A 281 20.35 14.92 -7.46
CA GLN A 281 19.91 14.34 -8.73
C GLN A 281 19.69 12.83 -8.62
N MET A 282 20.58 12.12 -7.92
CA MET A 282 20.46 10.68 -7.65
C MET A 282 19.13 10.38 -6.93
N ILE A 283 18.77 11.14 -5.89
CA ILE A 283 17.50 10.93 -5.18
C ILE A 283 16.31 11.19 -6.10
N TYR A 284 16.35 12.26 -6.90
CA TYR A 284 15.25 12.56 -7.81
C TYR A 284 15.06 11.49 -8.87
N HIS A 285 16.15 11.04 -9.50
CA HIS A 285 16.13 9.97 -10.50
C HIS A 285 15.73 8.62 -9.89
N TRP A 286 16.25 8.31 -8.70
CA TRP A 286 15.91 7.08 -7.98
C TRP A 286 14.42 7.01 -7.63
N THR A 287 13.82 8.16 -7.28
CA THR A 287 12.39 8.26 -6.95
C THR A 287 11.50 8.56 -8.15
N GLY A 288 12.06 8.70 -9.36
CA GLY A 288 11.31 8.96 -10.60
C GLY A 288 10.65 10.34 -10.67
N VAL A 289 11.20 11.34 -9.97
CA VAL A 289 10.63 12.70 -9.87
C VAL A 289 11.43 13.77 -10.59
N GLU A 290 12.51 13.40 -11.27
CA GLU A 290 13.46 14.28 -11.97
C GLU A 290 12.76 15.22 -12.97
N ASP A 291 11.73 14.71 -13.65
CA ASP A 291 10.95 15.39 -14.69
C ASP A 291 9.80 16.26 -14.15
N ILE A 292 9.53 16.24 -12.84
CA ILE A 292 8.48 17.06 -12.25
C ILE A 292 8.91 18.52 -12.22
N ASP A 293 8.04 19.41 -12.73
CA ASP A 293 8.27 20.86 -12.63
C ASP A 293 8.45 21.26 -11.15
N PRO A 294 9.62 21.81 -10.77
CA PRO A 294 9.91 22.24 -9.40
C PRO A 294 8.87 23.21 -8.83
N ASN A 295 8.11 23.90 -9.67
CA ASN A 295 7.11 24.89 -9.26
C ASN A 295 5.66 24.34 -9.30
N SER A 296 5.43 23.09 -9.71
CA SER A 296 4.10 22.50 -9.89
C SER A 296 3.23 22.49 -8.63
N ARG A 297 3.83 22.61 -7.44
CA ARG A 297 3.17 22.66 -6.13
C ARG A 297 3.17 24.06 -5.51
N THR A 298 3.55 25.10 -6.25
CA THR A 298 3.56 26.48 -5.75
C THR A 298 2.14 26.97 -5.45
N ALA A 299 1.93 27.57 -4.28
CA ALA A 299 0.65 28.20 -3.96
C ALA A 299 0.43 29.46 -4.83
N ASP A 300 -0.59 29.43 -5.69
CA ASP A 300 -0.95 30.51 -6.63
C ASP A 300 -1.24 31.85 -5.93
N ARG A 301 -1.83 31.85 -4.72
CA ARG A 301 -2.62 33.01 -4.29
C ARG A 301 -2.12 33.88 -3.13
N MET A 302 -1.18 33.47 -2.27
CA MET A 302 -0.97 34.27 -1.04
C MET A 302 0.42 34.25 -0.38
N TYR A 303 1.20 33.17 -0.47
CA TYR A 303 2.41 33.01 0.38
C TYR A 303 3.73 32.77 -0.39
N GLY A 304 3.72 32.83 -1.72
CA GLY A 304 4.87 32.46 -2.54
C GLY A 304 5.18 30.96 -2.49
N ASN A 305 6.33 30.54 -3.03
CA ASN A 305 6.74 29.14 -3.06
C ASN A 305 7.32 28.69 -1.70
N VAL A 306 6.43 28.32 -0.77
CA VAL A 306 6.81 27.84 0.58
C VAL A 306 7.32 26.40 0.61
N ILE A 307 6.95 25.57 -0.39
CA ILE A 307 7.40 24.18 -0.52
C ILE A 307 8.82 24.14 -1.13
N GLY A 308 9.17 25.14 -1.93
CA GLY A 308 10.41 25.18 -2.68
C GLY A 308 10.34 24.26 -3.89
N ASP A 309 11.30 23.34 -4.03
CA ASP A 309 11.34 22.40 -5.14
C ASP A 309 10.33 21.26 -4.90
N ALA A 310 9.25 21.23 -5.69
CA ALA A 310 8.17 20.25 -5.60
C ALA A 310 8.65 18.79 -5.68
N ARG A 311 9.79 18.55 -6.35
CA ARG A 311 10.40 17.21 -6.45
C ARG A 311 10.79 16.64 -5.09
N LYS A 312 11.15 17.49 -4.13
CA LYS A 312 11.46 17.03 -2.76
C LYS A 312 10.24 16.44 -2.07
N LEU A 313 9.08 17.09 -2.24
CA LEU A 313 7.84 16.60 -1.68
C LEU A 313 7.43 15.31 -2.40
N LYS A 314 7.47 15.29 -3.73
CA LYS A 314 7.11 14.07 -4.47
C LYS A 314 8.03 12.90 -4.15
N ALA A 315 9.35 13.11 -4.05
CA ALA A 315 10.28 12.07 -3.62
C ALA A 315 9.89 11.50 -2.25
N LEU A 316 9.51 12.35 -1.30
CA LEU A 316 9.00 11.89 -0.01
C LEU A 316 7.67 11.13 -0.14
N GLU A 317 6.77 11.53 -1.05
CA GLU A 317 5.50 10.84 -1.29
C GLU A 317 5.74 9.42 -1.81
N GLU A 318 6.64 9.26 -2.78
CA GLU A 318 7.03 7.95 -3.31
C GLU A 318 7.66 7.07 -2.23
N LEU A 319 8.63 7.63 -1.48
CA LEU A 319 9.30 6.92 -0.39
C LEU A 319 8.34 6.54 0.76
N MET A 320 7.28 7.31 0.98
CA MET A 320 6.27 7.00 2.00
C MET A 320 5.11 6.16 1.46
N GLY A 321 5.08 5.88 0.16
CA GLY A 321 3.97 5.20 -0.52
C GLY A 321 2.65 5.99 -0.50
N GLN A 322 2.68 7.28 -0.14
CA GLN A 322 1.48 8.08 0.09
C GLN A 322 1.59 9.49 -0.48
N GLU A 323 0.59 9.91 -1.25
CA GLU A 323 0.49 11.29 -1.72
C GLU A 323 -0.04 12.26 -0.64
N TRP A 324 0.49 13.49 -0.63
CA TRP A 324 -0.03 14.58 0.19
C TRP A 324 -0.66 15.67 -0.67
N LEU A 325 -1.89 16.04 -0.33
CA LEU A 325 -2.54 17.22 -0.89
C LEU A 325 -2.32 18.41 0.04
N GLY A 326 -1.87 19.54 -0.51
CA GLY A 326 -1.79 20.80 0.22
C GLY A 326 -3.19 21.39 0.46
N THR A 327 -3.83 21.06 1.59
CA THR A 327 -5.07 21.75 2.01
C THR A 327 -4.72 23.05 2.74
N TRP A 328 -4.90 24.19 2.08
CA TRP A 328 -4.83 25.51 2.71
C TRP A 328 -6.18 25.85 3.37
N CYS A 329 -6.32 25.56 4.67
CA CYS A 329 -7.41 26.13 5.46
C CYS A 329 -7.08 27.57 5.86
N GLY A 330 -7.95 28.50 5.48
CA GLY A 330 -7.84 29.92 5.81
C GLY A 330 -8.03 30.19 7.31
N GLU A 331 -7.31 31.21 7.77
CA GLU A 331 -7.40 31.86 9.08
C GLU A 331 -7.30 30.93 10.30
N ILE A 332 -6.09 30.79 10.84
CA ILE A 332 -5.67 31.09 12.22
C ILE A 332 -4.23 30.56 12.38
N VAL A 333 -3.40 31.31 13.10
CA VAL A 333 -1.96 31.14 13.30
C VAL A 333 -1.58 29.71 13.73
N ILE A 334 -0.95 28.89 12.88
CA ILE A 334 -0.47 27.55 13.27
C ILE A 334 0.79 27.17 12.48
N GLU A 335 1.77 26.61 13.20
CA GLU A 335 2.89 25.81 12.69
C GLU A 335 2.44 24.84 11.58
N THR A 336 3.30 24.57 10.60
CA THR A 336 3.07 23.64 9.48
C THR A 336 2.50 22.29 9.96
N HIS A 337 1.18 22.14 9.88
CA HIS A 337 0.50 20.86 10.02
C HIS A 337 -0.03 20.50 8.62
N MET A 338 0.61 19.53 7.97
CA MET A 338 0.07 18.89 6.77
C MET A 338 -1.11 18.01 7.20
N VAL A 339 -2.28 18.21 6.61
CA VAL A 339 -3.51 17.50 7.03
C VAL A 339 -3.89 16.45 5.99
N LYS A 340 -4.07 15.22 6.48
CA LYS A 340 -4.52 14.01 5.78
C LYS A 340 -5.95 14.18 5.22
N GLN A 341 -6.32 13.49 4.14
CA GLN A 341 -7.73 13.22 3.83
C GLN A 341 -8.15 11.80 4.26
N HIS A 342 -9.39 11.71 4.74
CA HIS A 342 -10.06 10.53 5.28
C HIS A 342 -10.62 9.60 4.20
#